data_AF-A0A444W2L0-F1
#
_entry.id   AF-A0A444W2L0-F1
#
_cell.length_a   1.000
_cell.length_b   1.000
_cell.length_c   1.000
_cell.angle_alpha   90.00
_cell.angle_beta   90.00
_cell.angle_gamma   90.00
#
_symmetry.space_group_name_H-M   'P 1'
#
loop_
_entity.id
_entity.type
_entity.pdbx_description
1 polymer ?
#
loop_
_entity_poly.entity_id
_entity_poly.type
_entity_poly.pdbx_seq_one_letter_code
_entity_poly.pdbx_strand_id
1 'polypeptide(L)' 'MKFYEKYPQLKQKSFLSKVLVKTVYSTMALENQSVSKIKIIKIVNAILKERELNGSSFFNK' A
#
# COMPACT_ATOMS: atom_id res chain seq x y z
N MET A 1 21.84 -1.78 6.71
CA MET A 1 20.50 -1.97 7.31
C MET A 1 19.49 -2.07 6.17
N LYS A 2 18.68 -3.13 6.15
CA LYS A 2 17.66 -3.32 5.12
C LYS A 2 16.49 -2.35 5.37
N PHE A 3 15.79 -1.94 4.31
CA PHE A 3 14.74 -0.91 4.39
C PHE A 3 13.65 -1.23 5.44
N TYR A 4 13.24 -2.51 5.54
CA TYR A 4 12.24 -2.97 6.51
C TYR A 4 12.77 -3.10 7.95
N GLU A 5 14.09 -3.17 8.13
CA GLU A 5 14.70 -3.09 9.46
C GLU A 5 14.64 -1.64 9.95
N LYS A 6 14.84 -0.68 9.04
CA LYS A 6 14.73 0.76 9.35
C LYS A 6 13.29 1.21 9.60
N TYR A 7 12.31 0.57 8.96
CA TYR A 7 10.89 0.92 9.05
C TYR A 7 10.03 -0.31 9.42
N PRO A 8 10.11 -0.78 10.68
CA PRO A 8 9.41 -1.99 11.12
C PRO A 8 7.88 -1.88 11.01
N GLN A 9 7.32 -0.67 11.15
CA GLN A 9 5.88 -0.41 10.96
C GLN A 9 5.36 -0.82 9.57
N LEU A 10 6.20 -0.90 8.53
CA LEU A 10 5.76 -1.36 7.21
C LEU A 10 5.33 -2.84 7.21
N LYS A 11 5.75 -3.63 8.19
CA LYS A 11 5.28 -5.01 8.39
C LYS A 11 3.83 -5.05 8.88
N GLN A 12 3.30 -3.96 9.43
CA GLN A 12 1.91 -3.88 9.87
C GLN A 12 1.01 -3.56 8.67
N LYS A 13 0.09 -4.48 8.35
CA LYS A 13 -0.83 -4.36 7.20
C LYS A 13 -1.61 -3.04 7.18
N SER A 14 -2.13 -2.62 8.34
CA SER A 14 -2.90 -1.38 8.47
C SER A 14 -2.06 -0.14 8.15
N PHE A 15 -0.81 -0.11 8.64
CA PHE A 15 0.13 0.98 8.35
C PHE A 15 0.50 1.00 6.87
N LEU A 16 0.86 -0.16 6.30
CA LEU A 16 1.20 -0.29 4.89
C LEU A 16 0.05 0.15 3.98
N SER A 17 -1.17 -0.34 4.24
CA SER A 17 -2.36 0.05 3.49
C SER A 17 -2.60 1.56 3.52
N LYS A 18 -2.48 2.18 4.71
CA LYS A 18 -2.63 3.64 4.86
C LYS A 18 -1.57 4.42 4.07
N VAL A 19 -0.32 3.98 4.09
CA VAL A 19 0.77 4.60 3.32
C VAL A 19 0.48 4.48 1.83
N LEU A 20 0.17 3.28 1.33
CA LEU A 20 -0.12 3.05 -0.09
C LEU A 20 -1.30 3.89 -0.58
N VAL A 21 -2.42 3.91 0.16
CA VAL A 21 -3.60 4.71 -0.19
C VAL A 21 -3.24 6.19 -0.24
N LYS A 22 -2.52 6.72 0.77
CA LYS A 22 -2.16 8.13 0.81
C LYS A 22 -1.22 8.49 -0.34
N THR A 23 -0.19 7.68 -0.58
CA THR A 23 0.77 7.91 -1.66
C THR A 23 0.07 7.93 -3.01
N VAL A 24 -0.70 6.90 -3.36
CA VAL A 24 -1.37 6.81 -4.67
C VAL A 24 -2.39 7.96 -4.85
N TYR A 25 -3.19 8.24 -3.83
CA TYR A 25 -4.17 9.34 -3.90
C TYR A 25 -3.47 10.70 -4.08
N SER A 26 -2.41 10.96 -3.31
CA SER A 26 -1.67 12.21 -3.40
C SER A 26 -0.95 12.36 -4.75
N THR A 27 -0.30 11.31 -5.26
CA THR A 27 0.37 11.38 -6.56
C THR A 27 -0.62 11.56 -7.70
N MET A 28 -1.77 10.87 -7.67
CA MET A 28 -2.84 11.08 -8.65
C MET A 28 -3.34 12.53 -8.65
N ALA A 29 -3.54 13.11 -7.46
CA ALA A 29 -3.97 14.50 -7.34
C ALA A 29 -2.94 15.50 -7.89
N LEU A 30 -1.63 15.23 -7.73
CA LEU A 30 -0.56 16.05 -8.32
C LEU A 30 -0.59 16.03 -9.86
N GLU A 31 -1.01 14.91 -10.44
CA GLU A 31 -1.18 14.72 -11.89
C GLU A 31 -2.57 15.18 -12.39
N ASN A 32 -3.30 15.99 -11.60
CA ASN A 32 -4.66 16.45 -11.89
C ASN A 32 -5.68 15.32 -12.11
N GLN A 33 -5.41 14.11 -11.62
CA GLN A 33 -6.35 12.98 -11.71
C GLN A 33 -7.31 13.01 -10.52
N SER A 34 -8.60 13.21 -10.80
CA SER A 34 -9.66 13.16 -9.80
C SER A 34 -10.22 11.75 -9.68
N VAL A 35 -9.67 10.97 -8.73
CA VAL A 35 -10.12 9.62 -8.43
C VAL A 35 -10.65 9.55 -7.00
N SER A 36 -11.85 8.99 -6.81
CA SER A 36 -12.42 8.79 -5.47
C SER A 36 -11.48 7.98 -4.58
N LYS A 37 -11.19 8.52 -3.39
CA LYS A 37 -10.37 7.85 -2.38
C LYS A 37 -10.91 6.48 -1.98
N ILE A 38 -12.24 6.31 -1.97
CA ILE A 38 -12.90 5.01 -1.68
C ILE A 38 -12.50 3.97 -2.74
N LYS A 39 -12.42 4.36 -4.01
CA LYS A 39 -12.00 3.48 -5.10
C LYS A 39 -10.55 3.03 -4.91
N ILE A 40 -9.66 3.95 -4.54
CA ILE A 40 -8.24 3.65 -4.26
C ILE A 40 -8.12 2.69 -3.06
N ILE A 41 -8.87 2.90 -1.99
CA ILE A 41 -8.88 2.00 -0.82
C ILE A 41 -9.27 0.57 -1.25
N LYS A 42 -10.31 0.41 -2.07
CA LYS A 42 -10.74 -0.90 -2.58
C LYS A 42 -9.63 -1.59 -3.39
N ILE A 43 -8.98 -0.84 -4.29
CA ILE A 43 -7.88 -1.36 -5.12
C ILE A 43 -6.70 -1.82 -4.25
N VAL A 44 -6.24 -0.96 -3.34
CA VAL A 44 -5.11 -1.29 -2.44
C VAL A 44 -5.43 -2.50 -1.59
N ASN A 45 -6.63 -2.58 -1.01
CA ASN A 45 -7.03 -3.73 -0.19
C ASN A 45 -7.11 -5.03 -1.01
N ALA A 46 -7.60 -4.97 -2.25
CA ALA A 46 -7.63 -6.14 -3.14
C ALA A 46 -6.22 -6.66 -3.44
N ILE A 47 -5.29 -5.77 -3.79
CA ILE A 47 -3.90 -6.13 -4.10
C ILE A 47 -3.19 -6.71 -2.87
N LEU A 48 -3.38 -6.11 -1.68
CA LEU A 48 -2.77 -6.64 -0.46
C LEU A 48 -3.30 -8.03 -0.12
N LYS A 49 -4.61 -8.27 -0.30
CA LYS A 49 -5.22 -9.59 -0.09
C LYS A 49 -4.68 -10.61 -1.09
N GLU A 50 -4.56 -10.24 -2.37
CA GLU A 50 -4.01 -11.12 -3.41
C GLU A 50 -2.56 -11.53 -3.10
N ARG A 51 -1.73 -10.59 -2.65
CA ARG A 51 -0.33 -10.86 -2.30
C ARG A 51 -0.19 -11.78 -1.09
N GLU A 52 -1.05 -11.61 -0.09
CA GLU A 52 -1.14 -12.53 1.05
C GLU A 52 -1.51 -13.96 0.62
N LEU A 53 -2.48 -14.10 -0.28
CA LEU A 53 -2.92 -15.41 -0.79
C LEU A 53 -1.83 -16.11 -1.60
N ASN A 54 -1.02 -15.35 -2.34
CA ASN A 54 0.06 -15.90 -3.18
C ASN A 54 1.34 -16.23 -2.38
N GLY A 55 1.29 -16.24 -1.03
CA GLY A 55 2.43 -16.52 -0.15
C GLY A 55 3.59 -15.52 -0.26
N SER A 56 3.40 -14.49 -1.09
CA SER A 56 4.38 -13.46 -1.37
C SER A 56 4.16 -12.34 -0.36
N SER A 57 4.70 -12.50 0.85
CA SER A 57 4.79 -11.36 1.76
C SER A 57 5.50 -10.23 1.01
N PHE A 58 4.88 -9.05 1.00
CA PHE A 58 5.37 -7.87 0.27
C PHE A 58 6.84 -7.55 0.59
N PHE A 59 7.35 -8.04 1.73
CA PHE A 59 8.70 -7.82 2.22
C PHE A 59 9.52 -9.09 2.46
N ASN A 60 8.98 -10.30 2.27
CA ASN A 60 9.79 -11.52 2.36
C ASN A 60 10.15 -12.03 0.96
N LYS A 61 11.42 -11.85 0.61
CA LYS A 61 12.21 -12.75 -0.23
C LYS A 61 13.42 -13.16 0.59
#